data_AF-A6GJZ7-F1
#
_entry.id   AF-A6GJZ7-F1
#
_cell.length_a   1.000
_cell.length_b   1.000
_cell.length_c   1.000
_cell.angle_alpha   90.00
_cell.angle_beta   90.00
_cell.angle_gamma   90.00
#
_symmetry.space_group_name_H-M   'P 1'
#
loop_
_entity.id
_entity.type
_entity.pdbx_description
1 polymer ?
#
loop_
_entity_poly.entity_id
_entity_poly.type
_entity_poly.pdbx_seq_one_letter_code
_entity_poly.pdbx_strand_id
1 'polypeptide(L)'
;MEDPRERIDSLEAQLQRMRSIFRRTSEALFCWEMVRPVPIDAPIEAQIEGLADGVLVECNEVAAIGYGYASAAEILGKHSNEVWQRPPPNHAQLLRAFCAANYELTGFRLSVDYPDGSTRVFENEVFGVVEDGAVVRTWGSARDVTDRLNLEAELIRAQKLDAVGRLAGAVAHDYNNLLTAILGGLDLLREIPGDAELLAMVTSAAERSAKLTRRMLGLSRHAVVQRRATAVAEVLGG
;
A
#
# COMPACT_ATOMS: atom_id res chain seq x y z
N MET A 1 -22.40 42.35 -7.88
CA MET A 1 -22.71 41.63 -9.14
C MET A 1 -21.37 41.52 -9.83
N GLU A 2 -20.71 40.36 -9.71
CA GLU A 2 -19.34 40.12 -10.18
C GLU A 2 -19.27 40.24 -11.70
N ASP A 3 -18.22 40.85 -12.24
CA ASP A 3 -18.05 41.07 -13.69
C ASP A 3 -17.91 39.71 -14.40
N PRO A 4 -18.75 39.41 -15.42
CA PRO A 4 -18.66 38.16 -16.18
C PRO A 4 -17.26 37.87 -16.74
N ARG A 5 -16.43 38.89 -16.98
CA ARG A 5 -15.06 38.73 -17.47
C ARG A 5 -14.08 38.28 -16.37
N GLU A 6 -14.22 38.78 -15.15
CA GLU A 6 -13.40 38.35 -14.01
C GLU A 6 -13.68 36.88 -13.62
N ARG A 7 -14.93 36.43 -13.77
CA ARG A 7 -15.34 35.04 -13.56
C ARG A 7 -14.70 34.09 -14.60
N ILE A 8 -14.69 34.48 -15.88
CA ILE A 8 -14.09 33.72 -16.97
C ILE A 8 -12.56 33.66 -16.84
N ASP A 9 -11.90 34.78 -16.52
CA ASP A 9 -10.45 34.84 -16.33
C ASP A 9 -10.00 34.04 -15.08
N SER A 10 -10.81 34.02 -14.00
CA SER A 10 -10.56 33.19 -12.80
C SER A 10 -10.69 31.69 -13.09
N LEU A 11 -11.72 31.30 -13.86
CA LEU A 11 -11.93 29.91 -14.29
C LEU A 11 -10.83 29.43 -15.24
N GLU A 12 -10.42 30.26 -16.20
CA GLU A 12 -9.29 29.94 -17.09
C GLU A 12 -7.96 29.88 -16.33
N ALA A 13 -7.73 30.73 -15.33
CA ALA A 13 -6.53 30.68 -14.50
C ALA A 13 -6.49 29.45 -13.56
N GLN A 14 -7.64 28.98 -13.07
CA GLN A 14 -7.75 27.73 -12.30
C GLN A 14 -7.55 26.50 -13.19
N LEU A 15 -8.18 26.48 -14.37
CA LEU A 15 -8.00 25.43 -15.40
C LEU A 15 -6.57 25.38 -15.94
N GLN A 16 -5.91 26.52 -16.14
CA GLN A 16 -4.51 26.58 -16.57
C GLN A 16 -3.55 26.13 -15.47
N ARG A 17 -3.80 26.47 -14.19
CA ARG A 17 -3.01 25.93 -13.06
C ARG A 17 -3.15 24.41 -12.94
N MET A 18 -4.36 23.86 -13.06
CA MET A 18 -4.59 22.41 -13.11
C MET A 18 -3.90 21.75 -14.31
N ARG A 19 -4.12 22.25 -15.54
CA ARG A 19 -3.47 21.71 -16.75
C ARG A 19 -1.95 21.78 -16.67
N SER A 20 -1.39 22.79 -16.00
CA SER A 20 0.06 22.94 -15.82
C SER A 20 0.65 22.01 -14.75
N ILE A 21 -0.11 21.64 -13.72
CA ILE A 21 0.34 20.70 -12.66
C ILE A 21 0.28 19.25 -13.16
N PHE A 22 -0.70 18.91 -14.01
CA PHE A 22 -1.01 17.51 -14.33
C PHE A 22 -0.59 17.02 -15.73
N ARG A 23 -0.20 17.89 -16.68
CA ARG A 23 0.19 17.48 -18.06
C ARG A 23 1.51 16.70 -18.18
N ARG A 24 2.24 16.44 -17.08
CA ARG A 24 3.54 15.75 -17.07
C ARG A 24 3.57 14.44 -16.27
N THR A 25 2.47 14.00 -15.68
CA THR A 25 2.49 12.93 -14.67
C THR A 25 2.08 11.59 -15.26
N SER A 26 2.72 10.52 -14.79
CA SER A 26 2.37 9.11 -15.02
C SER A 26 1.07 8.70 -14.30
N GLU A 27 0.17 9.64 -14.09
CA GLU A 27 -1.03 9.52 -13.25
C GLU A 27 -2.27 9.53 -14.12
N ALA A 28 -3.28 8.79 -13.70
CA ALA A 28 -4.62 8.88 -14.26
C ALA A 28 -5.22 10.25 -13.92
N LEU A 29 -5.82 10.91 -14.90
CA LEU A 29 -6.56 12.15 -14.73
C LEU A 29 -7.96 11.99 -15.31
N PHE A 30 -8.96 12.50 -14.60
CA PHE A 30 -10.35 12.41 -15.00
C PHE A 30 -11.16 13.61 -14.50
N CYS A 31 -12.20 13.96 -15.25
CA CYS A 31 -13.20 14.96 -14.90
C CYS A 31 -14.59 14.39 -15.12
N TRP A 32 -15.41 14.42 -14.08
CA TRP A 32 -16.82 14.07 -14.13
C TRP A 32 -17.66 15.34 -14.10
N GLU A 33 -18.63 15.44 -14.99
CA GLU A 33 -19.67 16.47 -14.95
C GLU A 33 -20.94 15.87 -14.36
N MET A 34 -21.51 16.54 -13.36
CA MET A 34 -22.72 16.04 -12.70
C MET A 34 -23.90 16.21 -13.64
N VAL A 35 -24.75 15.18 -13.78
CA VAL A 35 -25.93 15.24 -14.68
C VAL A 35 -26.87 16.37 -14.27
N ARG A 36 -26.96 16.62 -12.96
CA ARG A 36 -27.63 17.78 -12.37
C ARG A 36 -26.69 18.44 -11.37
N PRO A 37 -26.61 19.78 -11.32
CA PRO A 37 -25.89 20.48 -10.27
C PRO A 37 -26.35 20.00 -8.89
N VAL A 38 -25.39 19.68 -8.01
CA VAL A 38 -25.65 19.13 -6.68
C VAL A 38 -25.59 20.24 -5.62
N PRO A 39 -26.72 20.71 -5.06
CA PRO A 39 -26.70 21.83 -4.11
C PRO A 39 -25.91 21.50 -2.85
N ILE A 40 -25.02 22.40 -2.42
CA ILE A 40 -24.13 22.16 -1.28
C ILE A 40 -24.84 22.24 0.07
N ASP A 41 -26.01 22.87 0.11
CA ASP A 41 -26.89 22.99 1.27
C ASP A 41 -27.92 21.85 1.36
N ALA A 42 -28.00 20.98 0.34
CA ALA A 42 -28.86 19.81 0.37
C ALA A 42 -28.44 18.82 1.47
N PRO A 43 -29.35 17.96 1.95
CA PRO A 43 -28.98 16.87 2.86
C PRO A 43 -27.87 15.99 2.26
N ILE A 44 -26.94 15.53 3.12
CA ILE A 44 -25.75 14.78 2.70
C ILE A 44 -26.08 13.56 1.81
N GLU A 45 -27.19 12.87 2.06
CA GLU A 45 -27.61 11.72 1.24
C GLU A 45 -28.01 12.14 -0.17
N ALA A 46 -28.73 13.26 -0.32
CA ALA A 46 -29.09 13.79 -1.62
C ALA A 46 -27.86 14.28 -2.40
N GLN A 47 -26.86 14.82 -1.69
CA GLN A 47 -25.58 15.16 -2.31
C GLN A 47 -24.84 13.92 -2.82
N ILE A 48 -24.78 12.85 -2.01
CA ILE A 48 -24.14 11.58 -2.40
C ILE A 48 -24.82 10.98 -3.62
N GLU A 49 -26.16 10.97 -3.67
CA GLU A 49 -26.92 10.48 -4.83
C GLU A 49 -26.61 11.30 -6.09
N GLY A 50 -26.61 12.63 -5.99
CA GLY A 50 -26.28 13.51 -7.10
C GLY A 50 -24.84 13.36 -7.58
N LEU A 51 -23.88 13.23 -6.66
CA LEU A 51 -22.46 13.05 -6.99
C LEU A 51 -22.15 11.68 -7.59
N ALA A 52 -22.99 10.68 -7.34
CA ALA A 52 -22.90 9.38 -7.98
C ALA A 52 -23.44 9.39 -9.43
N ASP A 53 -24.15 10.44 -9.84
CA ASP A 53 -24.85 10.59 -11.12
C ASP A 53 -24.10 11.61 -12.02
N GLY A 54 -23.11 11.11 -12.75
CA GLY A 54 -22.19 11.97 -13.52
C GLY A 54 -21.73 11.33 -14.83
N VAL A 55 -21.27 12.18 -15.74
CA VAL A 55 -20.73 11.81 -17.05
C VAL A 55 -19.24 12.13 -17.11
N LEU A 56 -18.43 11.20 -17.61
CA LEU A 56 -16.99 11.43 -17.76
C LEU A 56 -16.73 12.36 -18.96
N VAL A 57 -16.36 13.61 -18.72
CA VAL A 57 -16.18 14.63 -19.78
C VAL A 57 -14.72 14.83 -20.19
N GLU A 58 -13.77 14.46 -19.34
CA GLU A 58 -12.34 14.53 -19.65
C GLU A 58 -11.62 13.35 -18.98
N CYS A 59 -10.70 12.70 -19.68
CA CYS A 59 -9.80 11.70 -19.10
C CYS A 59 -8.55 11.51 -19.97
N ASN A 60 -7.43 11.15 -19.36
CA ASN A 60 -6.23 10.74 -20.10
C ASN A 60 -6.21 9.22 -20.35
N GLU A 61 -5.28 8.74 -21.20
CA GLU A 61 -5.17 7.31 -21.52
C GLU A 61 -4.89 6.44 -20.29
N VAL A 62 -4.12 6.97 -19.33
CA VAL A 62 -3.80 6.26 -18.08
C VAL A 62 -5.07 6.01 -17.26
N ALA A 63 -5.98 6.99 -17.18
CA ALA A 63 -7.27 6.84 -16.52
C ALA A 63 -8.17 5.84 -17.24
N ALA A 64 -8.24 5.91 -18.57
CA ALA A 64 -9.04 4.99 -19.36
C ALA A 64 -8.63 3.53 -19.13
N ILE A 65 -7.32 3.25 -19.20
CA ILE A 65 -6.75 1.93 -18.91
C ILE A 65 -7.03 1.53 -17.46
N GLY A 66 -6.92 2.47 -16.51
CA GLY A 66 -7.25 2.27 -15.11
C GLY A 66 -8.69 1.83 -14.89
N TYR A 67 -9.64 2.37 -15.67
CA TYR A 67 -11.04 1.97 -15.68
C TYR A 67 -11.34 0.70 -16.50
N GLY A 68 -10.33 0.10 -17.14
CA GLY A 68 -10.47 -1.12 -17.93
C GLY A 68 -10.86 -0.90 -19.40
N TYR A 69 -10.72 0.33 -19.91
CA TYR A 69 -10.97 0.67 -21.31
C TYR A 69 -9.68 0.74 -22.13
N ALA A 70 -9.75 0.50 -23.44
CA ALA A 70 -8.54 0.45 -24.27
C ALA A 70 -8.01 1.85 -24.63
N SER A 71 -8.88 2.87 -24.62
CA SER A 71 -8.48 4.26 -24.85
C SER A 71 -9.45 5.26 -24.21
N ALA A 72 -8.98 6.50 -24.02
CA ALA A 72 -9.82 7.61 -23.56
C ALA A 72 -11.06 7.83 -24.45
N ALA A 73 -10.92 7.66 -25.77
CA ALA A 73 -12.02 7.84 -26.71
C ALA A 73 -13.20 6.84 -26.48
N GLU A 74 -12.94 5.66 -25.92
CA GLU A 74 -13.97 4.64 -25.67
C GLU A 74 -14.79 4.88 -24.39
N ILE A 75 -14.26 5.68 -23.48
CA ILE A 75 -14.85 5.91 -22.15
C ILE A 75 -15.45 7.31 -21.99
N LEU A 76 -14.93 8.30 -22.73
CA LEU A 76 -15.46 9.67 -22.70
C LEU A 76 -16.95 9.70 -23.08
N GLY A 77 -17.71 10.49 -22.34
CA GLY A 77 -19.15 10.66 -22.50
C GLY A 77 -20.01 9.58 -21.83
N LYS A 78 -19.40 8.53 -21.27
CA LYS A 78 -20.15 7.49 -20.55
C LYS A 78 -20.62 7.97 -19.19
N HIS A 79 -21.78 7.46 -18.79
CA HIS A 79 -22.33 7.69 -17.47
C HIS A 79 -21.58 6.88 -16.41
N SER A 80 -21.57 7.35 -15.17
CA SER A 80 -20.84 6.76 -14.04
C SER A 80 -21.18 5.28 -13.81
N ASN A 81 -22.44 4.89 -14.00
CA ASN A 81 -22.92 3.50 -13.88
C ASN A 81 -22.47 2.60 -15.04
N GLU A 82 -22.16 3.15 -16.21
CA GLU A 82 -21.60 2.42 -17.35
C GLU A 82 -20.09 2.21 -17.18
N VAL A 83 -19.40 3.22 -16.66
CA VAL A 83 -17.96 3.16 -16.34
C VAL A 83 -17.72 2.23 -15.14
N TRP A 84 -18.45 2.44 -14.06
CA TRP A 84 -18.37 1.67 -12.83
C TRP A 84 -19.49 0.65 -12.75
N GLN A 85 -19.37 -0.46 -13.49
CA GLN A 85 -20.34 -1.55 -13.42
C GLN A 85 -20.46 -2.15 -12.02
N ARG A 86 -19.37 -2.09 -11.24
CA ARG A 86 -19.35 -2.44 -9.82
C ARG A 86 -18.53 -1.39 -9.08
N PRO A 87 -19.16 -0.34 -8.53
CA PRO A 87 -18.44 0.65 -7.76
C PRO A 87 -17.78 -0.01 -6.53
N PRO A 88 -16.70 0.59 -6.01
CA PRO A 88 -16.05 0.07 -4.81
C PRO A 88 -17.03 -0.09 -3.64
N PRO A 89 -16.87 -1.10 -2.77
CA PRO A 89 -17.77 -1.33 -1.65
C PRO A 89 -17.93 -0.13 -0.71
N ASN A 90 -16.90 0.72 -0.65
CA ASN A 90 -16.85 1.93 0.17
C ASN A 90 -17.19 3.22 -0.58
N HIS A 91 -17.74 3.15 -1.80
CA HIS A 91 -17.98 4.34 -2.65
C HIS A 91 -18.87 5.38 -1.97
N ALA A 92 -20.00 4.99 -1.35
CA ALA A 92 -20.87 5.91 -0.63
C ALA A 92 -20.19 6.56 0.60
N GLN A 93 -19.29 5.83 1.27
CA GLN A 93 -18.51 6.37 2.39
C GLN A 93 -17.50 7.41 1.91
N LEU A 94 -16.87 7.18 0.75
CA LEU A 94 -15.95 8.14 0.12
C LEU A 94 -16.69 9.41 -0.33
N LEU A 95 -17.86 9.28 -0.96
CA LEU A 95 -18.68 10.44 -1.34
C LEU A 95 -19.13 11.23 -0.11
N ARG A 96 -19.50 10.55 0.99
CA ARG A 96 -19.81 11.23 2.26
C ARG A 96 -18.60 11.98 2.81
N ALA A 97 -17.43 11.35 2.83
CA ALA A 97 -16.19 11.98 3.30
C ALA A 97 -15.81 13.18 2.43
N PHE A 98 -15.97 13.07 1.12
CA PHE A 98 -15.76 14.14 0.16
C PHE A 98 -16.68 15.34 0.42
N CYS A 99 -17.98 15.11 0.61
CA CYS A 99 -18.92 16.18 0.99
C CYS A 99 -18.55 16.83 2.33
N ALA A 100 -18.21 16.04 3.35
CA ALA A 100 -17.80 16.54 4.65
C ALA A 100 -16.47 17.32 4.62
N ALA A 101 -15.61 17.02 3.66
CA ALA A 101 -14.35 17.71 3.41
C ALA A 101 -14.49 18.88 2.43
N ASN A 102 -15.70 19.45 2.31
CA ASN A 102 -16.00 20.59 1.44
C ASN A 102 -15.61 20.33 -0.02
N TYR A 103 -15.88 19.11 -0.49
CA TYR A 103 -15.60 18.64 -1.84
C TYR A 103 -14.12 18.68 -2.20
N GLU A 104 -13.24 18.40 -1.24
CA GLU A 104 -11.81 18.21 -1.47
C GLU A 104 -11.32 17.02 -0.64
N LEU A 105 -10.92 15.93 -1.30
CA LEU A 105 -10.44 14.72 -0.64
C LEU A 105 -9.14 14.26 -1.29
N THR A 106 -8.07 14.19 -0.50
CA THR A 106 -6.71 13.88 -0.98
C THR A 106 -6.12 12.69 -0.23
N GLY A 107 -5.18 11.99 -0.88
CA GLY A 107 -4.38 10.92 -0.28
C GLY A 107 -5.17 9.67 0.15
N PHE A 108 -6.43 9.54 -0.27
CA PHE A 108 -7.24 8.36 0.05
C PHE A 108 -6.90 7.23 -0.91
N ARG A 109 -6.92 5.99 -0.39
CA ARG A 109 -6.59 4.81 -1.17
C ARG A 109 -7.82 4.02 -1.56
N LEU A 110 -7.82 3.57 -2.80
CA LEU A 110 -8.86 2.73 -3.36
C LEU A 110 -8.24 1.46 -3.91
N SER A 111 -8.73 0.31 -3.45
CA SER A 111 -8.38 -0.98 -4.03
C SER A 111 -9.39 -1.33 -5.13
N VAL A 112 -8.90 -1.69 -6.30
CA VAL A 112 -9.69 -2.09 -7.46
C VAL A 112 -9.28 -3.49 -7.87
N ASP A 113 -10.27 -4.38 -7.96
CA ASP A 113 -10.08 -5.74 -8.46
C ASP A 113 -10.35 -5.76 -9.97
N TYR A 114 -9.40 -6.25 -10.74
CA TYR A 114 -9.45 -6.32 -12.20
C TYR A 114 -9.95 -7.69 -12.69
N PRO A 115 -10.50 -7.79 -13.90
CA PRO A 115 -10.96 -9.05 -14.48
C PRO A 115 -9.88 -10.13 -14.64
N ASP A 116 -8.60 -9.72 -14.71
CA ASP A 116 -7.45 -10.64 -14.75
C ASP A 116 -7.13 -11.28 -13.38
N GLY A 117 -7.87 -10.91 -12.33
CA GLY A 117 -7.69 -11.38 -10.96
C GLY A 117 -6.65 -10.61 -10.16
N SER A 118 -6.02 -9.59 -10.75
CA SER A 118 -5.12 -8.69 -10.02
C SER A 118 -5.90 -7.65 -9.19
N THR A 119 -5.39 -7.32 -8.02
CA THR A 119 -5.85 -6.17 -7.23
C THR A 119 -4.80 -5.07 -7.31
N ARG A 120 -5.22 -3.86 -7.67
CA ARG A 120 -4.34 -2.68 -7.65
C ARG A 120 -4.84 -1.66 -6.65
N VAL A 121 -3.90 -0.95 -6.05
CA VAL A 121 -4.18 0.10 -5.07
C VAL A 121 -3.82 1.44 -5.69
N PHE A 122 -4.81 2.33 -5.74
CA PHE A 122 -4.66 3.69 -6.23
C PHE A 122 -4.67 4.67 -5.07
N GLU A 123 -3.74 5.61 -5.07
CA GLU A 123 -3.77 6.80 -4.23
C GLU A 123 -4.42 7.92 -5.02
N ASN A 124 -5.51 8.49 -4.48
CA ASN A 124 -6.42 9.36 -5.22
C ASN A 124 -6.51 10.74 -4.58
N GLU A 125 -6.74 11.72 -5.45
CA GLU A 125 -7.08 13.09 -5.08
C GLU A 125 -8.29 13.51 -5.91
N VAL A 126 -9.30 14.09 -5.28
CA VAL A 126 -10.53 14.54 -5.95
C VAL A 126 -10.97 15.87 -5.36
N PHE A 127 -11.35 16.81 -6.22
CA PHE A 127 -11.92 18.09 -5.83
C PHE A 127 -13.16 18.44 -6.68
N GLY A 128 -14.12 19.12 -6.07
CA GLY A 128 -15.35 19.58 -6.69
C GLY A 128 -15.24 21.01 -7.19
N VAL A 129 -15.83 21.28 -8.36
CA VAL A 129 -16.05 22.63 -8.88
C VAL A 129 -17.45 23.04 -8.46
N VAL A 130 -17.54 24.11 -7.67
CA VAL A 130 -18.81 24.65 -7.17
C VAL A 130 -19.17 25.92 -7.94
N GLU A 131 -20.33 25.92 -8.57
CA GLU A 131 -20.92 27.06 -9.27
C GLU A 131 -22.31 27.33 -8.69
N ASP A 132 -22.60 28.59 -8.37
CA ASP A 132 -23.89 29.04 -7.85
C ASP A 132 -24.44 28.21 -6.67
N GLY A 133 -23.55 27.78 -5.78
CA GLY A 133 -23.90 27.00 -4.59
C GLY A 133 -24.16 25.51 -4.87
N ALA A 134 -23.76 25.00 -6.04
CA ALA A 134 -23.91 23.60 -6.39
C ALA A 134 -22.61 23.03 -6.98
N VAL A 135 -22.28 21.78 -6.67
CA VAL A 135 -21.19 21.05 -7.32
C VAL A 135 -21.64 20.70 -8.73
N VAL A 136 -20.90 21.17 -9.74
CA VAL A 136 -21.20 20.92 -11.17
C VAL A 136 -20.22 19.95 -11.81
N ARG A 137 -18.98 19.89 -11.33
CA ARG A 137 -17.95 18.96 -11.81
C ARG A 137 -17.10 18.45 -10.67
N THR A 138 -16.46 17.31 -10.87
CA THR A 138 -15.37 16.83 -10.04
C THR A 138 -14.17 16.50 -10.89
N TRP A 139 -13.00 16.92 -10.43
CA TRP A 139 -11.72 16.59 -11.03
C TRP A 139 -10.98 15.67 -10.10
N GLY A 140 -10.30 14.67 -10.66
CA GLY A 140 -9.48 13.80 -9.85
C GLY A 140 -8.26 13.28 -10.57
N SER A 141 -7.31 12.86 -9.76
CA SER A 141 -6.15 12.09 -10.17
C SER A 141 -6.08 10.78 -9.39
N ALA A 142 -5.46 9.78 -10.02
CA ALA A 142 -5.16 8.51 -9.38
C ALA A 142 -3.76 8.03 -9.76
N ARG A 143 -2.99 7.62 -8.77
CA ARG A 143 -1.66 7.05 -8.93
C ARG A 143 -1.67 5.60 -8.48
N ASP A 144 -1.26 4.68 -9.36
CA ASP A 144 -1.05 3.29 -8.97
C ASP A 144 0.15 3.22 -7.99
N VAL A 145 -0.11 2.72 -6.79
CA VAL A 145 0.89 2.57 -5.71
C VAL A 145 1.08 1.11 -5.33
N THR A 146 0.57 0.17 -6.14
CA THR A 146 0.59 -1.27 -5.85
C THR A 146 2.00 -1.79 -5.64
N ASP A 147 2.91 -1.53 -6.59
CA ASP A 147 4.30 -1.98 -6.52
C ASP A 147 5.02 -1.38 -5.32
N ARG A 148 4.78 -0.09 -5.04
CA ARG A 148 5.35 0.60 -3.89
C ARG A 148 4.90 -0.05 -2.58
N LEU A 149 3.60 -0.32 -2.42
CA LEU A 149 3.07 -0.95 -1.21
C LEU A 149 3.55 -2.40 -1.06
N ASN A 150 3.68 -3.15 -2.15
CA ASN A 150 4.22 -4.51 -2.13
C ASN A 150 5.69 -4.51 -1.67
N LEU A 151 6.50 -3.61 -2.22
CA LEU A 151 7.91 -3.44 -1.82
C LEU A 151 8.06 -2.98 -0.36
N GLU A 152 7.22 -2.04 0.09
CA GLU A 152 7.19 -1.61 1.50
C GLU A 152 6.84 -2.79 2.43
N ALA A 153 5.86 -3.63 2.05
CA ALA A 153 5.48 -4.81 2.82
C ALA A 153 6.59 -5.88 2.86
N GLU A 154 7.26 -6.12 1.73
CA GLU A 154 8.40 -7.03 1.66
C GLU A 154 9.57 -6.54 2.52
N LEU A 155 9.87 -5.23 2.49
CA LEU A 155 10.91 -4.62 3.30
C LEU A 155 10.62 -4.78 4.80
N ILE A 156 9.39 -4.48 5.23
CA ILE A 156 8.98 -4.66 6.63
C ILE A 156 9.10 -6.13 7.05
N ARG A 157 8.71 -7.07 6.18
CA ARG A 157 8.85 -8.50 6.44
C ARG A 157 10.32 -8.91 6.57
N ALA A 158 11.19 -8.42 5.70
CA ALA A 158 12.63 -8.68 5.76
C ALA A 158 13.26 -8.13 7.03
N GLN A 159 12.92 -6.89 7.43
CA GLN A 159 13.41 -6.28 8.67
C GLN A 159 12.97 -7.05 9.92
N LYS A 160 11.72 -7.55 9.96
CA LYS A 160 11.25 -8.40 11.06
C LYS A 160 12.05 -9.71 11.14
N LEU A 161 12.33 -10.34 9.99
CA LEU A 161 13.13 -11.56 9.95
C LEU A 161 14.59 -11.32 10.38
N ASP A 162 15.21 -10.21 9.96
CA ASP A 162 16.56 -9.84 10.41
C ASP A 162 16.61 -9.62 11.92
N ALA A 163 15.64 -8.88 12.48
CA ALA A 163 15.55 -8.64 13.92
C ALA A 163 15.39 -9.95 14.72
N VAL A 164 14.50 -10.85 14.28
CA VAL A 164 14.33 -12.18 14.89
C VAL A 164 15.61 -13.00 14.78
N GLY A 165 16.29 -12.96 13.63
CA GLY A 165 17.58 -13.63 13.42
C GLY A 165 18.65 -13.15 14.42
N ARG A 166 18.82 -11.83 14.56
CA ARG A 166 19.78 -11.24 15.51
C ARG A 166 19.47 -11.64 16.96
N LEU A 167 18.21 -11.55 17.37
CA LEU A 167 17.78 -11.97 18.71
C LEU A 167 18.06 -13.46 18.95
N ALA A 168 17.71 -14.31 17.99
CA ALA A 168 17.98 -15.75 18.07
C ALA A 168 19.48 -16.05 18.16
N GLY A 169 20.32 -15.30 17.44
CA GLY A 169 21.78 -15.44 17.50
C GLY A 169 22.36 -15.06 18.86
N ALA A 170 21.91 -13.94 19.43
CA ALA A 170 22.33 -13.48 20.75
C ALA A 170 21.90 -14.47 21.85
N VAL A 171 20.62 -14.88 21.87
CA VAL A 171 20.10 -15.85 22.85
C VAL A 171 20.85 -17.19 22.74
N ALA A 172 21.09 -17.66 21.51
CA ALA A 172 21.78 -18.92 21.30
C ALA A 172 23.26 -18.86 21.71
N HIS A 173 23.93 -17.72 21.49
CA HIS A 173 25.28 -17.49 22.00
C HIS A 173 25.32 -17.60 23.53
N ASP A 174 24.41 -16.91 24.23
CA ASP A 174 24.37 -16.91 25.69
C ASP A 174 24.03 -18.30 26.26
N TYR A 175 23.11 -19.02 25.61
CA TYR A 175 22.81 -20.40 25.97
C TYR A 175 24.00 -21.33 25.78
N ASN A 176 24.76 -21.18 24.70
CA ASN A 176 25.97 -21.98 24.49
C ASN A 176 27.00 -21.69 25.59
N ASN A 177 27.15 -20.44 26.02
CA ASN A 177 28.06 -20.10 27.12
C ASN A 177 27.68 -20.81 28.43
N LEU A 178 26.39 -20.81 28.77
CA LEU A 178 25.89 -21.53 29.95
C LEU A 178 26.08 -23.04 29.83
N LEU A 179 25.79 -23.61 28.65
CA LEU A 179 25.96 -25.05 28.40
C LEU A 179 27.42 -25.47 28.46
N THR A 180 28.35 -24.67 27.95
CA THR A 180 29.79 -24.92 28.07
C THR A 180 30.21 -24.97 29.54
N ALA A 181 29.73 -24.06 30.39
CA ALA A 181 30.04 -24.08 31.82
C ALA A 181 29.42 -25.31 32.53
N ILE A 182 28.17 -25.65 32.21
CA ILE A 182 27.48 -26.84 32.75
C ILE A 182 28.25 -28.10 32.36
N LEU A 183 28.56 -28.28 31.08
CA LEU A 183 29.28 -29.46 30.59
C LEU A 183 30.68 -29.56 31.22
N GLY A 184 31.42 -28.44 31.31
CA GLY A 184 32.72 -28.43 31.98
C GLY A 184 32.64 -28.81 33.47
N GLY A 185 31.61 -28.35 34.19
CA GLY A 185 31.36 -28.76 35.58
C GLY A 185 31.02 -30.25 35.72
N LEU A 186 30.22 -30.79 34.79
CA LEU A 186 29.90 -32.22 34.76
C LEU A 186 31.13 -33.07 34.44
N ASP A 187 32.02 -32.61 33.56
CA ASP A 187 33.28 -33.29 33.27
C ASP A 187 34.21 -33.34 34.49
N LEU A 188 34.27 -32.27 35.31
CA LEU A 188 35.00 -32.29 36.58
C LEU A 188 34.37 -33.25 37.60
N LEU A 189 33.03 -33.33 37.64
CA LEU A 189 32.31 -34.24 38.53
C LEU A 189 32.51 -35.72 38.18
N ARG A 190 32.89 -36.06 36.94
CA ARG A 190 33.19 -37.45 36.52
C ARG A 190 34.38 -38.05 37.27
N GLU A 191 35.28 -37.21 37.77
CA GLU A 191 36.47 -37.66 38.53
C GLU A 191 36.18 -37.89 40.01
N ILE A 192 34.98 -37.54 40.49
CA ILE A 192 34.57 -37.67 41.89
C ILE A 192 33.63 -38.88 42.05
N PRO A 193 33.82 -39.75 43.06
CA PRO A 193 32.89 -40.86 43.32
C PRO A 193 31.46 -40.36 43.59
N GLY A 194 30.48 -40.84 42.83
CA GLY A 194 29.09 -40.41 42.92
C GLY A 194 28.14 -41.27 42.09
N ASP A 195 26.89 -40.82 41.96
CA ASP A 195 25.87 -41.48 41.14
C ASP A 195 26.16 -41.29 39.64
N ALA A 196 26.82 -42.30 39.05
CA ALA A 196 27.22 -42.29 37.66
C ALA A 196 26.03 -42.26 36.68
N GLU A 197 24.89 -42.82 37.07
CA GLU A 197 23.68 -42.85 36.25
C GLU A 197 23.05 -41.45 36.17
N LEU A 198 22.91 -40.78 37.32
CA LEU A 198 22.45 -39.40 37.38
C LEU A 198 23.39 -38.46 36.59
N LEU A 199 24.70 -38.62 36.73
CA LEU A 199 25.68 -37.81 36.01
C LEU A 199 25.57 -38.00 34.49
N ALA A 200 25.39 -39.24 34.03
CA ALA A 200 25.17 -39.53 32.61
C ALA A 200 23.87 -38.93 32.08
N MET A 201 22.78 -38.98 32.87
CA MET A 201 21.49 -38.38 32.50
C MET A 201 21.59 -36.85 32.33
N VAL A 202 22.20 -36.15 33.28
CA VAL A 202 22.33 -34.68 33.25
C VAL A 202 23.27 -34.25 32.10
N THR A 203 24.37 -34.97 31.88
CA THR A 203 25.28 -34.73 30.74
C THR A 203 24.55 -34.88 29.41
N SER A 204 23.80 -35.97 29.24
CA SER A 204 23.04 -36.22 28.02
C SER A 204 21.96 -35.15 27.78
N ALA A 205 21.33 -34.63 28.85
CA ALA A 205 20.38 -33.52 28.73
C ALA A 205 21.05 -32.21 28.27
N ALA A 206 22.23 -31.87 28.82
CA ALA A 206 23.00 -30.70 28.42
C ALA A 206 23.48 -30.78 26.96
N GLU A 207 23.98 -31.94 26.52
CA GLU A 207 24.38 -32.15 25.12
C GLU A 207 23.22 -32.00 24.13
N ARG A 208 22.04 -32.53 24.48
CA ARG A 208 20.82 -32.36 23.67
C ARG A 208 20.42 -30.89 23.56
N SER A 209 20.47 -30.14 24.65
CA SER A 209 20.22 -28.69 24.66
C SER A 209 21.22 -27.95 23.76
N ALA A 210 22.52 -28.29 23.82
CA ALA A 210 23.54 -27.70 22.96
C ALA A 210 23.32 -27.99 21.47
N LYS A 211 22.78 -29.17 21.14
CA LYS A 211 22.41 -29.52 19.76
C LYS A 211 21.21 -28.71 19.27
N LEU A 212 20.22 -28.48 20.13
CA LEU A 212 19.04 -27.66 19.83
C LEU A 212 19.42 -26.18 19.60
N THR A 213 20.25 -25.61 20.47
CA THR A 213 20.75 -24.23 20.35
C THR A 213 21.53 -24.00 19.04
N ARG A 214 22.36 -24.98 18.62
CA ARG A 214 23.07 -24.92 17.34
C ARG A 214 22.14 -24.94 16.12
N ARG A 215 21.00 -25.63 16.18
CA ARG A 215 19.99 -25.60 15.12
C ARG A 215 19.32 -24.22 15.04
N MET A 216 19.06 -23.59 16.18
CA MET A 216 18.51 -22.21 16.24
C MET A 216 19.48 -21.19 15.60
N LEU A 217 20.78 -21.32 15.83
CA LEU A 217 21.83 -20.52 15.16
C LEU A 217 21.86 -20.72 13.64
N GLY A 218 21.68 -21.97 13.17
CA GLY A 218 21.60 -22.26 11.74
C GLY A 218 20.42 -21.54 11.05
N LEU A 219 19.27 -21.48 11.72
CA LEU A 219 18.09 -20.77 11.22
C LEU A 219 18.28 -19.24 11.23
N SER A 220 18.92 -18.71 12.27
CA SER A 220 19.27 -17.29 12.39
C SER A 220 20.19 -16.82 11.25
N ARG A 221 21.20 -17.62 10.88
CA ARG A 221 22.12 -17.32 9.77
C ARG A 221 21.45 -17.27 8.39
N HIS A 222 20.36 -17.98 8.18
CA HIS A 222 19.61 -17.94 6.92
C HIS A 222 18.62 -16.78 6.82
N ALA A 223 18.24 -16.16 7.95
CA ALA A 223 17.45 -14.93 7.94
C ALA A 223 18.25 -13.69 7.48
N VAL A 224 19.59 -13.77 7.52
CA VAL A 224 20.54 -12.69 7.18
C VAL A 224 21.19 -12.92 5.80
N VAL A 225 20.48 -13.54 4.85
CA VAL A 225 20.95 -13.54 3.45
C VAL A 225 20.52 -12.22 2.82
N GLN A 226 21.43 -11.24 2.80
CA GLN A 226 21.25 -10.04 1.98
C GLN A 226 21.20 -10.46 0.50
N ARG A 227 20.02 -10.41 -0.11
CA ARG A 227 19.89 -10.42 -1.56
C ARG A 227 20.40 -9.07 -2.07
N ARG A 228 21.61 -9.05 -2.61
CA ARG A 228 22.15 -7.91 -3.34
C ARG A 228 21.70 -8.04 -4.79
N ALA A 229 21.13 -6.97 -5.37
CA ALA A 229 20.86 -6.94 -6.80
C ALA A 229 22.20 -6.97 -7.55
N THR A 230 22.46 -8.08 -8.26
CA THR A 230 23.67 -8.27 -9.06
C THR A 230 23.25 -8.33 -10.52
N ALA A 231 24.01 -7.66 -11.41
CA ALA A 231 23.76 -7.75 -12.85
C ALA A 231 23.99 -9.20 -13.33
N VAL A 232 23.02 -9.76 -14.05
CA VAL A 232 23.05 -11.16 -14.53
C VAL A 232 24.30 -11.46 -15.37
N ALA A 233 24.86 -10.43 -16.04
CA ALA A 233 26.09 -10.54 -16.83
C ALA A 233 27.34 -10.94 -16.02
N GLU A 234 27.39 -10.67 -14.70
CA GLU A 234 28.53 -11.05 -13.86
C GLU A 234 28.46 -12.49 -13.35
N VAL A 235 27.28 -13.14 -13.41
CA VAL A 235 27.06 -14.48 -12.86
C VAL A 235 27.30 -15.58 -13.89
N LEU A 236 27.23 -15.27 -15.18
CA LEU A 236 27.38 -16.23 -16.29
C LEU A 236 28.72 -16.12 -17.03
N GLY A 237 29.67 -15.34 -16.50
CA GLY A 237 30.98 -15.07 -17.11
C GLY A 237 32.15 -15.84 -16.49
N GLY A 238 31.93 -17.05 -15.97
CA GLY A 238 32.96 -17.92 -15.38
C GLY A 238 32.84 -19.36 -15.87
#